data_AF-A0A8S9SET5-F1
#
_entry.id   AF-A0A8S9SET5-F1
#
_cell.length_a   1.000
_cell.length_b   1.000
_cell.length_c   1.000
_cell.angle_alpha   90.00
_cell.angle_beta   90.00
_cell.angle_gamma   90.00
#
_symmetry.space_group_name_H-M   'P 1'
#
loop_
_entity.id
_entity.type
_entity.pdbx_description
1 polymer ?
#
loop_
_entity_poly.entity_id
_entity_poly.type
_entity_poly.pdbx_seq_one_letter_code
_entity_poly.pdbx_strand_id
1 'polypeptide(L)'
;MQMWPDLIQKAKDGGLDVIQTYVFWNGHEPSPGQYYFEDRYDLVKFVKLVQQAGLYVHLRIGPYVCAEWNFGGFPVWLKYVPGMAFRTDNEPFKAAMQKFTEKIVGMMKEEKLFETQGGPIILSQIENEYGPIEWEIGAPGKAYTKWAAQMAEGLSTGVPWIMCKQDDAPDSIINTCNGYYCENFKPNSDNKPKMWTENWTGW
;
A
#
# COMPACT_ATOMS: atom_id res chain seq x y z
N MET A 1 6.54 20.55 -9.33
CA MET A 1 7.23 19.53 -8.50
C MET A 1 8.57 20.08 -7.94
N GLN A 2 8.54 21.12 -7.10
CA GLN A 2 9.79 21.69 -6.52
C GLN A 2 10.01 21.29 -5.05
N MET A 3 8.98 20.80 -4.36
CA MET A 3 9.04 20.57 -2.91
C MET A 3 9.64 19.22 -2.52
N TRP A 4 9.45 18.16 -3.33
CA TRP A 4 9.85 16.81 -2.92
C TRP A 4 11.32 16.69 -2.52
N PRO A 5 12.31 17.20 -3.29
CA PRO A 5 13.70 17.10 -2.88
C PRO A 5 13.98 17.73 -1.50
N ASP A 6 13.41 18.92 -1.23
CA ASP A 6 13.58 19.61 0.05
C ASP A 6 12.90 18.87 1.22
N LEU A 7 11.68 18.35 1.01
CA LEU A 7 10.99 17.56 2.03
C LEU A 7 11.73 16.26 2.35
N ILE A 8 12.23 15.57 1.33
CA ILE A 8 13.01 14.33 1.47
C ILE A 8 14.33 14.63 2.19
N GLN A 9 14.99 15.75 1.85
CA GLN A 9 16.22 16.15 2.53
C GLN A 9 15.98 16.46 4.01
N LYS A 10 14.92 17.18 4.34
CA LYS A 10 14.53 17.44 5.75
C LYS A 10 14.23 16.15 6.51
N ALA A 11 13.56 15.19 5.89
CA ALA A 11 13.34 13.88 6.47
C ALA A 11 14.66 13.15 6.78
N LYS A 12 15.61 13.16 5.83
CA LYS A 12 16.94 12.59 6.01
C LYS A 12 17.72 13.28 7.13
N ASP A 13 17.75 14.61 7.14
CA ASP A 13 18.44 15.40 8.17
C ASP A 13 17.80 15.21 9.55
N GLY A 14 16.50 14.90 9.58
CA GLY A 14 15.75 14.52 10.77
C GLY A 14 15.98 13.08 11.24
N GLY A 15 16.78 12.28 10.54
CA GLY A 15 17.15 10.91 10.93
C GLY A 15 16.17 9.83 10.48
N LEU A 16 15.33 10.08 9.47
CA LEU A 16 14.51 9.01 8.87
C LEU A 16 15.35 8.16 7.91
N ASP A 17 15.19 6.83 8.00
CA ASP A 17 15.77 5.87 7.06
C ASP A 17 14.80 5.49 5.92
N VAL A 18 13.49 5.62 6.16
CA VAL A 18 12.43 5.16 5.27
C VAL A 18 11.40 6.25 5.05
N ILE A 19 11.05 6.52 3.80
CA ILE A 19 9.89 7.32 3.41
C ILE A 19 8.72 6.37 3.12
N GLN A 20 7.61 6.56 3.82
CA GLN A 20 6.38 5.80 3.60
C GLN A 20 5.39 6.63 2.79
N THR A 21 4.75 6.04 1.78
CA THR A 21 3.69 6.72 1.02
C THR A 21 2.61 5.73 0.58
N TYR A 22 1.38 6.23 0.47
CA TYR A 22 0.30 5.55 -0.24
C TYR A 22 0.40 5.73 -1.76
N VAL A 23 -0.32 4.88 -2.49
CA VAL A 23 -0.60 5.06 -3.92
C VAL A 23 -2.09 5.38 -4.11
N PHE A 24 -2.39 6.53 -4.72
CA PHE A 24 -3.75 7.05 -4.81
C PHE A 24 -4.41 6.67 -6.15
N TRP A 25 -5.10 5.52 -6.19
CA TRP A 25 -5.67 4.96 -7.43
C TRP A 25 -6.56 5.96 -8.19
N ASN A 26 -7.48 6.63 -7.51
CA ASN A 26 -8.38 7.60 -8.15
C ASN A 26 -7.67 8.75 -8.88
N GLY A 27 -6.50 9.17 -8.42
CA GLY A 27 -5.68 10.17 -9.09
C GLY A 27 -4.90 9.57 -10.27
N HIS A 28 -4.46 8.31 -10.13
CA HIS A 28 -3.74 7.60 -11.18
C HIS A 28 -4.62 7.02 -12.27
N GLU A 29 -5.92 6.83 -12.05
CA GLU A 29 -6.88 6.34 -13.06
C GLU A 29 -8.20 7.11 -12.97
N PRO A 30 -8.22 8.39 -13.39
CA PRO A 30 -9.41 9.25 -13.29
C PRO A 30 -10.61 8.73 -14.09
N SER A 31 -10.37 7.94 -15.14
CA SER A 31 -11.41 7.23 -15.90
C SER A 31 -10.90 5.85 -16.33
N PRO A 32 -11.79 4.86 -16.60
CA PRO A 32 -11.39 3.49 -16.84
C PRO A 32 -10.32 3.35 -17.94
N GLY A 33 -9.16 2.79 -17.59
CA GLY A 33 -8.03 2.55 -18.49
C GLY A 33 -7.20 3.78 -18.86
N GLN A 34 -7.57 4.98 -18.41
CA GLN A 34 -6.82 6.22 -18.67
C GLN A 34 -5.97 6.54 -17.45
N TYR A 35 -4.67 6.27 -17.55
CA TYR A 35 -3.75 6.45 -16.44
C TYR A 35 -3.03 7.80 -16.45
N TYR A 36 -2.78 8.34 -15.27
CA TYR A 36 -2.07 9.61 -15.07
C TYR A 36 -0.93 9.45 -14.04
N PHE A 37 0.30 9.62 -14.52
CA PHE A 37 1.53 9.54 -13.72
C PHE A 37 2.45 10.74 -13.99
N GLU A 38 1.86 11.91 -14.24
CA GLU A 38 2.57 13.15 -14.47
C GLU A 38 2.43 14.10 -13.28
N ASP A 39 3.14 15.22 -13.32
CA ASP A 39 3.10 16.26 -12.29
C ASP A 39 3.27 15.70 -10.87
N ARG A 40 2.38 16.07 -9.96
CA ARG A 40 2.41 15.59 -8.57
C ARG A 40 2.03 14.10 -8.43
N TYR A 41 1.60 13.45 -9.50
CA TYR A 41 1.28 12.03 -9.55
C TYR A 41 2.38 11.20 -10.23
N ASP A 42 3.54 11.79 -10.51
CA ASP A 42 4.73 11.04 -10.98
C ASP A 42 5.36 10.23 -9.82
N LEU A 43 4.74 9.07 -9.54
CA LEU A 43 5.13 8.15 -8.47
C LEU A 43 6.55 7.60 -8.67
N VAL A 44 6.91 7.24 -9.90
CA VAL A 44 8.24 6.70 -10.23
C VAL A 44 9.30 7.75 -9.92
N LYS A 45 9.09 9.00 -10.35
CA LYS A 45 10.01 10.09 -10.03
C LYS A 45 10.12 10.34 -8.53
N PHE A 46 9.00 10.33 -7.80
CA PHE A 46 9.03 10.47 -6.34
C PHE A 46 9.90 9.39 -5.69
N VAL A 47 9.70 8.11 -6.04
CA VAL A 47 10.49 6.99 -5.50
C VAL A 47 11.97 7.12 -5.88
N LYS A 48 12.28 7.52 -7.12
CA LYS A 48 13.67 7.79 -7.56
C LYS A 48 14.32 8.94 -6.78
N LEU A 49 13.58 9.99 -6.42
CA LEU A 49 14.11 11.07 -5.58
C LEU A 49 14.44 10.58 -4.16
N VAL A 50 13.62 9.70 -3.59
CA VAL A 50 13.92 9.07 -2.29
C VAL A 50 15.20 8.22 -2.39
N GLN A 51 15.36 7.44 -3.47
CA GLN A 51 16.57 6.67 -3.73
C GLN A 51 17.82 7.56 -3.88
N GLN A 52 17.71 8.67 -4.60
CA GLN A 52 18.81 9.63 -4.79
C GLN A 52 19.26 10.26 -3.46
N ALA A 53 18.32 10.47 -2.54
CA ALA A 53 18.65 10.89 -1.18
C ALA A 53 19.28 9.79 -0.33
N GLY A 54 19.32 8.53 -0.80
CA GLY A 54 19.86 7.39 -0.06
C GLY A 54 18.93 6.89 1.05
N LEU A 55 17.62 7.10 0.91
CA LEU A 55 16.60 6.59 1.81
C LEU A 55 15.86 5.40 1.16
N TYR A 56 15.25 4.55 1.99
CA TYR A 56 14.37 3.48 1.54
C TYR A 56 12.91 3.95 1.42
N VAL A 57 12.09 3.12 0.79
CA VAL A 57 10.65 3.35 0.61
C VAL A 57 9.85 2.19 1.17
N HIS A 58 8.79 2.52 1.91
CA HIS A 58 7.68 1.62 2.19
C HIS A 58 6.47 2.06 1.34
N LEU A 59 6.14 1.25 0.32
CA LEU A 59 5.12 1.59 -0.67
C LEU A 59 3.77 0.96 -0.30
N ARG A 60 2.83 1.76 0.18
CA ARG A 60 1.49 1.29 0.59
C ARG A 60 0.53 1.37 -0.60
N ILE A 61 0.46 0.29 -1.38
CA ILE A 61 -0.23 0.29 -2.68
C ILE A 61 -1.76 0.35 -2.53
N GLY A 62 -2.30 -0.23 -1.46
CA GLY A 62 -3.74 -0.28 -1.22
C GLY A 62 -4.43 -1.46 -1.94
N PRO A 63 -5.51 -1.25 -2.70
CA PRO A 63 -5.84 0.01 -3.37
C PRO A 63 -6.77 0.92 -2.55
N TYR A 64 -7.43 0.39 -1.52
CA TYR A 64 -8.01 1.23 -0.48
C TYR A 64 -6.89 1.74 0.42
N VAL A 65 -6.86 3.06 0.65
CA VAL A 65 -5.80 3.70 1.44
C VAL A 65 -6.32 4.50 2.64
N CYS A 66 -7.63 4.69 2.75
CA CYS A 66 -8.22 5.63 3.72
C CYS A 66 -7.65 7.05 3.53
N ALA A 67 -6.62 7.38 4.33
CA ALA A 67 -5.73 8.53 4.19
C ALA A 67 -6.42 9.90 4.16
N GLU A 68 -7.63 10.01 4.73
CA GLU A 68 -8.49 11.20 4.66
C GLU A 68 -8.63 11.70 3.20
N TRP A 69 -8.53 10.76 2.27
CA TRP A 69 -8.46 11.00 0.84
C TRP A 69 -9.81 10.72 0.20
N ASN A 70 -10.11 11.46 -0.87
CA ASN A 70 -11.38 11.35 -1.55
C ASN A 70 -11.72 9.89 -1.87
N PHE A 71 -12.88 9.43 -1.38
CA PHE A 71 -13.40 8.08 -1.56
C PHE A 71 -12.42 6.95 -1.17
N GLY A 72 -11.53 7.20 -0.20
CA GLY A 72 -10.55 6.23 0.31
C GLY A 72 -9.52 5.78 -0.71
N GLY A 73 -9.34 6.55 -1.80
CA GLY A 73 -8.46 6.22 -2.92
C GLY A 73 -9.16 5.53 -4.09
N PHE A 74 -10.39 5.06 -3.96
CA PHE A 74 -11.09 4.42 -5.07
C PHE A 74 -11.50 5.41 -6.16
N PRO A 75 -11.35 5.08 -7.45
CA PRO A 75 -11.95 5.85 -8.51
C PRO A 75 -13.48 5.78 -8.42
N VAL A 76 -14.16 6.92 -8.56
CA VAL A 76 -15.64 6.98 -8.44
C VAL A 76 -16.32 6.12 -9.51
N TRP A 77 -15.75 6.05 -10.72
CA TRP A 77 -16.29 5.21 -11.82
C TRP A 77 -16.35 3.73 -11.44
N LEU A 78 -15.48 3.27 -10.53
CA LEU A 78 -15.41 1.86 -10.12
C LEU A 78 -16.73 1.41 -9.47
N LYS A 79 -17.40 2.31 -8.74
CA LYS A 79 -18.69 2.05 -8.09
C LYS A 79 -19.79 1.64 -9.09
N TYR A 80 -19.68 2.07 -10.33
CA TYR A 80 -20.72 1.87 -11.36
C TYR A 80 -20.42 0.68 -12.27
N VAL A 81 -19.34 -0.06 -12.03
CA VAL A 81 -19.08 -1.33 -12.71
C VAL A 81 -20.18 -2.33 -12.34
N PRO A 82 -20.80 -3.03 -13.31
CA PRO A 82 -21.87 -4.00 -13.01
C PRO A 82 -21.44 -5.07 -12.01
N GLY A 83 -22.26 -5.30 -10.98
CA GLY A 83 -22.01 -6.31 -9.95
C GLY A 83 -20.95 -5.94 -8.91
N MET A 84 -20.50 -4.69 -8.87
CA MET A 84 -19.45 -4.23 -7.96
C MET A 84 -19.88 -4.22 -6.49
N ALA A 85 -19.05 -4.82 -5.64
CA ALA A 85 -19.08 -4.65 -4.19
C ALA A 85 -17.66 -4.49 -3.66
N PHE A 86 -17.37 -3.37 -3.01
CA PHE A 86 -16.02 -3.04 -2.58
C PHE A 86 -15.59 -3.85 -1.36
N ARG A 87 -14.28 -4.14 -1.29
CA ARG A 87 -13.58 -4.70 -0.11
C ARG A 87 -14.32 -5.91 0.46
N THR A 88 -14.64 -6.85 -0.40
CA THR A 88 -15.24 -8.14 -0.06
C THR A 88 -14.93 -9.14 -1.17
N ASP A 89 -15.30 -10.40 -0.99
CA ASP A 89 -15.07 -11.45 -1.99
C ASP A 89 -16.05 -11.29 -3.18
N ASN A 90 -15.69 -10.35 -4.06
CA ASN A 90 -16.47 -9.92 -5.21
C ASN A 90 -15.58 -9.89 -6.45
N GLU A 91 -15.90 -10.70 -7.46
CA GLU A 91 -15.06 -10.85 -8.65
C GLU A 91 -14.81 -9.53 -9.43
N PRO A 92 -15.82 -8.67 -9.69
CA PRO A 92 -15.57 -7.37 -10.31
C PRO A 92 -14.57 -6.51 -9.53
N PHE A 93 -14.68 -6.47 -8.20
CA PHE A 93 -13.76 -5.72 -7.35
C PHE A 93 -12.35 -6.33 -7.37
N LYS A 94 -12.25 -7.65 -7.18
CA LYS A 94 -10.99 -8.39 -7.19
C LYS A 94 -10.23 -8.20 -8.49
N ALA A 95 -10.90 -8.33 -9.63
CA ALA A 95 -10.30 -8.11 -10.94
C ALA A 95 -9.78 -6.67 -11.12
N ALA A 96 -10.54 -5.67 -10.68
CA ALA A 96 -10.13 -4.27 -10.78
C ALA A 96 -8.96 -3.94 -9.84
N MET A 97 -9.03 -4.39 -8.59
CA MET A 97 -7.94 -4.26 -7.60
C MET A 97 -6.66 -4.92 -8.10
N GLN A 98 -6.73 -6.17 -8.54
CA GLN A 98 -5.58 -6.91 -9.05
C GLN A 98 -4.95 -6.18 -10.23
N LYS A 99 -5.75 -5.74 -11.21
CA LYS A 99 -5.25 -4.99 -12.37
C LYS A 99 -4.47 -3.73 -11.97
N PHE A 100 -4.98 -2.95 -11.02
CA PHE A 100 -4.28 -1.76 -10.56
C PHE A 100 -3.00 -2.09 -9.79
N THR A 101 -3.05 -3.06 -8.86
CA THR A 101 -1.88 -3.50 -8.10
C THR A 101 -0.79 -4.06 -9.02
N GLU A 102 -1.15 -4.90 -9.99
CA GLU A 102 -0.24 -5.42 -11.03
C GLU A 102 0.41 -4.30 -11.82
N LYS A 103 -0.36 -3.27 -12.20
CA LYS A 103 0.19 -2.11 -12.90
C LYS A 103 1.24 -1.38 -12.06
N ILE A 104 0.95 -1.09 -10.79
CA ILE A 104 1.89 -0.40 -9.91
C ILE A 104 3.14 -1.24 -9.69
N VAL A 105 3.01 -2.53 -9.37
CA VAL A 105 4.16 -3.42 -9.19
C VAL A 105 4.97 -3.56 -10.48
N GLY A 106 4.31 -3.69 -11.63
CA GLY A 106 4.95 -3.74 -12.95
C GLY A 106 5.80 -2.51 -13.22
N MET A 107 5.23 -1.31 -13.01
CA MET A 107 5.96 -0.04 -13.16
C MET A 107 7.18 0.05 -12.24
N MET A 108 7.05 -0.36 -10.96
CA MET A 108 8.19 -0.36 -10.04
C MET A 108 9.27 -1.37 -10.45
N LYS A 109 8.88 -2.54 -10.98
CA LYS A 109 9.83 -3.56 -11.47
C LYS A 109 10.58 -3.14 -12.73
N GLU A 110 9.89 -2.55 -13.70
CA GLU A 110 10.47 -2.04 -14.95
C GLU A 110 11.57 -1.03 -14.66
N GLU A 111 11.36 -0.20 -13.62
CA GLU A 111 12.30 0.82 -13.16
C GLU A 111 13.30 0.32 -12.11
N LYS A 112 13.28 -0.99 -11.79
CA LYS A 112 14.15 -1.65 -10.80
C LYS A 112 14.11 -1.00 -9.41
N LEU A 113 12.91 -0.63 -8.96
CA LEU A 113 12.72 0.13 -7.73
C LEU A 113 12.52 -0.73 -6.48
N PHE A 114 12.34 -2.04 -6.60
CA PHE A 114 12.40 -2.95 -5.44
C PHE A 114 13.84 -3.17 -4.98
N GLU A 115 14.06 -3.31 -3.67
CA GLU A 115 15.40 -3.41 -3.07
C GLU A 115 16.19 -4.60 -3.62
N THR A 116 15.54 -5.74 -3.85
CA THR A 116 16.15 -6.91 -4.51
C THR A 116 16.64 -6.66 -5.94
N GLN A 117 16.23 -5.56 -6.55
CA GLN A 117 16.67 -5.09 -7.87
C GLN A 117 17.67 -3.91 -7.79
N GLY A 118 18.07 -3.50 -6.58
CA GLY A 118 18.91 -2.33 -6.29
C GLY A 118 18.13 -1.03 -6.06
N GLY A 119 16.80 -1.09 -5.96
CA GLY A 119 15.93 0.05 -5.72
C GLY A 119 15.71 0.39 -4.24
N PRO A 120 14.94 1.45 -3.91
CA PRO A 120 14.72 1.84 -2.53
C PRO A 120 13.55 1.11 -1.85
N ILE A 121 12.64 0.44 -2.58
CA ILE A 121 11.41 -0.12 -1.99
C ILE A 121 11.73 -1.40 -1.22
N ILE A 122 11.62 -1.35 0.10
CA ILE A 122 11.91 -2.48 1.02
C ILE A 122 10.65 -3.18 1.55
N LEU A 123 9.49 -2.54 1.44
CA LEU A 123 8.22 -3.05 1.95
C LEU A 123 7.10 -2.62 1.03
N SER A 124 6.09 -3.47 0.90
CA SER A 124 4.83 -3.13 0.23
C SER A 124 3.63 -3.45 1.11
N GLN A 125 2.58 -2.62 1.09
CA GLN A 125 1.31 -2.93 1.78
C GLN A 125 0.20 -3.21 0.77
N ILE A 126 -0.55 -4.28 1.01
CA ILE A 126 -1.82 -4.58 0.36
C ILE A 126 -2.97 -4.29 1.32
N GLU A 127 -4.06 -3.73 0.81
CA GLU A 127 -5.19 -3.23 1.63
C GLU A 127 -4.76 -2.17 2.69
N ASN A 128 -5.71 -1.69 3.48
CA ASN A 128 -5.46 -0.78 4.60
C ASN A 128 -6.52 -0.94 5.70
N GLU A 129 -6.08 -1.33 6.90
CA GLU A 129 -6.93 -1.50 8.09
C GLU A 129 -8.19 -2.33 7.83
N TYR A 130 -8.03 -3.49 7.19
CA TYR A 130 -9.17 -4.29 6.77
C TYR A 130 -9.69 -5.22 7.87
N GLY A 131 -8.89 -5.60 8.87
CA GLY A 131 -9.29 -6.52 9.94
C GLY A 131 -10.62 -6.16 10.65
N PRO A 132 -10.87 -4.90 11.02
CA PRO A 132 -12.15 -4.49 11.59
C PRO A 132 -13.34 -4.70 10.62
N ILE A 133 -13.14 -4.44 9.33
CA ILE A 133 -14.17 -4.64 8.29
C ILE A 133 -14.41 -6.13 8.05
N GLU A 134 -13.34 -6.92 7.97
CA GLU A 134 -13.41 -8.36 7.86
C GLU A 134 -14.22 -8.98 9.00
N TRP A 135 -13.97 -8.56 10.23
CA TRP A 135 -14.72 -9.01 11.40
C TRP A 135 -16.22 -8.78 11.24
N GLU A 136 -16.61 -7.59 10.76
CA GLU A 136 -18.00 -7.21 10.56
C GLU A 136 -18.69 -8.00 9.44
N ILE A 137 -18.01 -8.18 8.29
CA ILE A 137 -18.62 -8.82 7.13
C ILE A 137 -18.47 -10.35 7.12
N GLY A 138 -17.62 -10.91 7.99
CA GLY A 138 -17.53 -12.35 8.25
C GLY A 138 -16.84 -13.15 7.14
N ALA A 139 -17.45 -14.26 6.73
CA ALA A 139 -16.82 -15.23 5.83
C ALA A 139 -16.36 -14.67 4.46
N PRO A 140 -17.13 -13.79 3.79
CA PRO A 140 -16.65 -13.10 2.59
C PRO A 140 -15.41 -12.23 2.85
N GLY A 141 -15.31 -11.64 4.04
CA GLY A 141 -14.12 -10.88 4.45
C GLY A 141 -12.89 -11.75 4.53
N LYS A 142 -13.00 -12.90 5.21
CA LYS A 142 -11.93 -13.91 5.31
C LYS A 142 -11.47 -14.45 3.97
N ALA A 143 -12.40 -14.70 3.06
CA ALA A 143 -12.07 -15.15 1.70
C ALA A 143 -11.30 -14.06 0.94
N TYR A 144 -11.75 -12.81 1.04
CA TYR A 144 -11.08 -11.66 0.44
C TYR A 144 -9.69 -11.40 1.02
N THR A 145 -9.50 -11.44 2.34
CA THR A 145 -8.19 -11.25 3.00
C THR A 145 -7.17 -12.26 2.49
N LYS A 146 -7.55 -13.54 2.44
CA LYS A 146 -6.70 -14.60 1.88
C LYS A 146 -6.35 -14.36 0.42
N TRP A 147 -7.36 -14.00 -0.39
CA TRP A 147 -7.15 -13.71 -1.80
C TRP A 147 -6.22 -12.50 -2.00
N ALA A 148 -6.40 -11.41 -1.25
CA ALA A 148 -5.63 -10.18 -1.40
C ALA A 148 -4.15 -10.41 -1.06
N ALA A 149 -3.88 -11.15 0.03
CA ALA A 149 -2.53 -11.57 0.39
C ALA A 149 -1.90 -12.43 -0.70
N GLN A 150 -2.58 -13.51 -1.12
CA GLN A 150 -2.07 -14.42 -2.15
C GLN A 150 -1.80 -13.71 -3.49
N MET A 151 -2.70 -12.80 -3.90
CA MET A 151 -2.52 -12.00 -5.10
C MET A 151 -1.26 -11.14 -4.99
N ALA A 152 -1.10 -10.41 -3.88
CA ALA A 152 0.06 -9.54 -3.66
C ALA A 152 1.39 -10.31 -3.66
N GLU A 153 1.43 -11.45 -2.96
CA GLU A 153 2.61 -12.33 -2.94
C GLU A 153 2.94 -12.89 -4.31
N GLY A 154 1.91 -13.31 -5.07
CA GLY A 154 2.05 -13.82 -6.44
C GLY A 154 2.73 -12.82 -7.38
N LEU A 155 2.65 -11.52 -7.10
CA LEU A 155 3.34 -10.48 -7.87
C LEU A 155 4.85 -10.53 -7.72
N SER A 156 5.40 -11.28 -6.76
CA SER A 156 6.83 -11.59 -6.63
C SER A 156 7.71 -10.34 -6.66
N THR A 157 7.43 -9.37 -5.78
CA THR A 157 8.19 -8.10 -5.65
C THR A 157 9.62 -8.33 -5.15
N GLY A 158 9.88 -9.48 -4.52
CA GLY A 158 11.15 -9.82 -3.88
C GLY A 158 11.33 -9.20 -2.49
N VAL A 159 10.40 -8.36 -2.04
CA VAL A 159 10.43 -7.71 -0.72
C VAL A 159 9.18 -8.08 0.10
N PRO A 160 9.24 -8.02 1.44
CA PRO A 160 8.10 -8.41 2.27
C PRO A 160 6.85 -7.57 2.01
N TRP A 161 5.70 -8.23 2.13
CA TRP A 161 4.39 -7.60 2.13
C TRP A 161 3.87 -7.46 3.56
N ILE A 162 3.10 -6.41 3.79
CA ILE A 162 2.49 -6.11 5.07
C ILE A 162 0.98 -5.84 4.94
N MET A 163 0.26 -5.97 6.05
CA MET A 163 -1.12 -5.51 6.22
C MET A 163 -1.25 -4.84 7.60
N CYS A 164 -1.73 -3.60 7.66
CA CYS A 164 -1.95 -2.90 8.93
C CYS A 164 -3.32 -3.24 9.53
N LYS A 165 -3.39 -3.35 10.87
CA LYS A 165 -4.58 -3.77 11.63
C LYS A 165 -5.25 -5.02 11.05
N GLN A 166 -4.45 -6.06 10.79
CA GLN A 166 -4.89 -7.32 10.21
C GLN A 166 -4.38 -8.50 11.04
N ASP A 167 -5.07 -8.83 12.12
CA ASP A 167 -4.57 -9.80 13.10
C ASP A 167 -4.42 -11.23 12.54
N ASP A 168 -5.19 -11.59 11.53
CA ASP A 168 -5.14 -12.89 10.85
C ASP A 168 -4.45 -12.83 9.47
N ALA A 169 -3.59 -11.83 9.24
CA ALA A 169 -2.76 -11.79 8.03
C ALA A 169 -1.99 -13.12 7.85
N PRO A 170 -1.95 -13.70 6.63
CA PRO A 170 -1.25 -14.96 6.39
C PRO A 170 0.22 -14.95 6.83
N ASP A 171 0.82 -16.12 7.06
CA ASP A 171 2.18 -16.27 7.63
C ASP A 171 3.27 -15.51 6.88
N SER A 172 3.14 -15.38 5.57
CA SER A 172 4.05 -14.65 4.69
C SER A 172 3.87 -13.13 4.70
N ILE A 173 2.77 -12.63 5.28
CA ILE A 173 2.44 -11.21 5.37
C ILE A 173 2.65 -10.73 6.80
N ILE A 174 3.39 -9.63 6.99
CA ILE A 174 3.60 -9.06 8.32
C ILE A 174 2.39 -8.21 8.70
N ASN A 175 1.69 -8.57 9.79
CA ASN A 175 0.67 -7.71 10.35
C ASN A 175 1.31 -6.58 11.17
N THR A 176 0.79 -5.37 11.03
CA THR A 176 1.38 -4.17 11.65
C THR A 176 0.34 -3.36 12.43
N CYS A 177 0.82 -2.49 13.32
CA CYS A 177 -0.02 -1.66 14.18
C CYS A 177 -0.08 -0.20 13.72
N ASN A 178 -1.22 0.44 13.97
CA ASN A 178 -1.50 1.86 13.76
C ASN A 178 -2.12 2.44 15.02
N GLY A 179 -1.77 3.68 15.36
CA GLY A 179 -2.35 4.39 16.50
C GLY A 179 -1.44 5.47 17.07
N TYR A 180 -1.85 6.03 18.21
CA TYR A 180 -0.98 6.86 19.04
C TYR A 180 0.06 6.05 19.82
N TYR A 181 -0.25 4.77 20.08
CA TYR A 181 0.50 3.88 20.96
C TYR A 181 0.44 2.45 20.40
N CYS A 182 1.59 1.82 20.20
CA CYS A 182 1.72 0.43 19.74
C CYS A 182 2.77 -0.35 20.56
N GLU A 183 3.18 0.14 21.73
CA GLU A 183 4.21 -0.49 22.59
C GLU A 183 3.83 -1.90 23.04
N ASN A 184 2.53 -2.21 23.13
CA ASN A 184 2.04 -3.52 23.52
C ASN A 184 1.63 -4.41 22.33
N PHE A 185 1.64 -3.88 21.11
CA PHE A 185 1.36 -4.68 19.92
C PHE A 185 2.39 -5.81 19.76
N LYS A 186 1.90 -7.00 19.38
CA LYS A 186 2.68 -8.14 18.95
C LYS A 186 2.16 -8.62 17.60
N PRO A 187 3.05 -8.94 16.64
CA PRO A 187 2.61 -9.55 15.39
C PRO A 187 1.98 -10.93 15.67
N ASN A 188 1.25 -11.47 14.70
CA ASN A 188 0.49 -12.71 14.84
C ASN A 188 1.34 -13.98 14.79
N SER A 189 2.67 -13.84 14.74
CA SER A 189 3.66 -14.92 14.82
C SER A 189 4.95 -14.39 15.43
N ASP A 190 5.60 -15.17 16.29
CA ASP A 190 6.90 -14.82 16.90
C ASP A 190 8.05 -14.74 15.88
N ASN A 191 7.85 -15.27 14.66
CA ASN A 191 8.82 -15.19 13.57
C ASN A 191 8.71 -13.90 12.75
N LYS A 192 7.73 -13.04 13.05
CA LYS A 192 7.52 -11.76 12.35
C LYS A 192 8.07 -10.60 13.19
N PRO A 193 8.67 -9.58 12.57
CA PRO A 193 9.09 -8.40 13.30
C PRO A 193 7.87 -7.60 13.77
N LYS A 194 8.02 -6.93 14.91
CA LYS A 194 7.05 -5.93 15.35
C LYS A 194 7.23 -4.65 14.53
N MET A 195 6.15 -4.16 13.91
CA MET A 195 6.18 -2.92 13.12
C MET A 195 4.99 -2.01 13.42
N TRP A 196 5.25 -0.71 13.49
CA TRP A 196 4.26 0.34 13.71
C TRP A 196 4.24 1.24 12.45
N THR A 197 3.21 1.12 11.63
CA THR A 197 3.14 1.74 10.31
C THR A 197 2.54 3.14 10.33
N GLU A 198 1.70 3.46 11.32
CA GLU A 198 1.18 4.81 11.53
C GLU A 198 1.28 5.25 12.99
N ASN A 199 2.35 5.97 13.32
CA ASN A 199 2.44 6.74 14.55
C ASN A 199 1.79 8.10 14.32
N TRP A 200 0.55 8.26 14.76
CA TRP A 200 -0.21 9.48 14.52
C TRP A 200 0.44 10.68 15.22
N THR A 201 0.90 11.64 14.43
CA THR A 201 1.64 12.83 14.90
C THR A 201 0.72 13.98 15.34
N GLY A 202 -0.59 13.82 15.19
CA GLY A 202 -1.64 14.80 15.44
C GLY A 202 -3.01 14.23 15.04
N TRP A 203 -3.96 15.11 14.69
CA TRP A 203 -5.28 14.77 14.16
C TRP A 203 -5.76 15.81 13.14
#